data_AF-A0A2D7LJQ7-F1
#
_entry.id   AF-A0A2D7LJQ7-F1
#
_cell.length_a   1.000
_cell.length_b   1.000
_cell.length_c   1.000
_cell.angle_alpha   90.00
_cell.angle_beta   90.00
_cell.angle_gamma   90.00
#
_symmetry.space_group_name_H-M   'P 1'
#
loop_
_entity.id
_entity.type
_entity.pdbx_description
1 polymer ?
#
loop_
_entity_poly.entity_id
_entity_poly.type
_entity_poly.pdbx_seq_one_letter_code
_entity_poly.pdbx_strand_id
1 'polypeptide(L)' 'MNYKFNEGETIKQIQRYVDKTYEQHYAYGDYQATDVIFDSGHGKGFCIGNIIKYAMRYGKKNGHDDSDLLKIIHYAIIAI' A
#
# COMPACT_ATOMS: atom_id res chain seq x y z
N MET A 1 -24.08 -0.26 3.74
CA MET A 1 -23.94 -1.08 2.52
C MET A 1 -23.86 -2.53 2.98
N ASN A 2 -24.70 -3.42 2.44
CA ASN A 2 -24.67 -4.84 2.79
C ASN A 2 -23.86 -5.58 1.73
N TYR A 3 -22.57 -5.74 2.00
CA TYR A 3 -21.69 -6.53 1.13
C TYR A 3 -21.99 -8.02 1.28
N LYS A 4 -21.78 -8.78 0.20
CA LYS A 4 -22.04 -10.23 0.17
C LYS A 4 -20.97 -11.02 0.93
N PHE A 5 -19.75 -10.49 0.99
CA PHE A 5 -18.64 -11.06 1.74
C PHE A 5 -18.18 -10.08 2.82
N ASN A 6 -16.97 -10.29 3.34
CA ASN A 6 -16.39 -9.45 4.38
C ASN A 6 -15.79 -8.13 3.86
N GLU A 7 -16.14 -7.69 2.63
CA GLU A 7 -15.49 -6.52 2.01
C GLU A 7 -15.59 -5.27 2.89
N GLY A 8 -16.70 -5.11 3.61
CA GLY A 8 -16.87 -3.99 4.54
C GLY A 8 -15.83 -3.96 5.66
N GLU A 9 -15.39 -5.11 6.17
CA GLU A 9 -14.31 -5.16 7.17
C GLU A 9 -12.94 -5.04 6.52
N THR A 10 -12.74 -5.66 5.35
CA THR A 10 -11.49 -5.55 4.58
C THR A 10 -11.20 -4.10 4.21
N ILE A 11 -12.20 -3.33 3.77
CA ILE A 11 -12.06 -1.90 3.46
C ILE A 11 -11.63 -1.12 4.70
N LYS A 12 -12.24 -1.37 5.86
CA LYS A 12 -11.83 -0.72 7.12
C LYS A 12 -10.40 -1.09 7.51
N GLN A 13 -10.00 -2.34 7.30
CA GLN A 13 -8.62 -2.78 7.56
C GLN A 13 -7.63 -2.07 6.64
N ILE A 14 -7.95 -1.94 5.35
CA ILE A 14 -7.13 -1.19 4.38
C ILE A 14 -7.02 0.27 4.81
N GLN A 15 -8.12 0.91 5.19
CA GLN A 15 -8.10 2.30 5.66
C GLN A 15 -7.19 2.46 6.88
N ARG A 16 -7.38 1.64 7.91
CA ARG A 16 -6.50 1.64 9.11
C ARG A 16 -5.03 1.44 8.76
N TYR A 17 -4.73 0.61 7.75
CA TYR A 17 -3.37 0.38 7.29
C TYR A 17 -2.78 1.61 6.60
N VAL A 18 -3.56 2.26 5.72
CA VAL A 18 -3.16 3.50 5.03
C VAL A 18 -2.93 4.61 6.05
N ASP A 19 -3.88 4.83 6.97
CA ASP A 19 -3.79 5.87 8.00
C ASP A 19 -2.50 5.73 8.83
N LYS A 20 -2.20 4.51 9.30
CA LYS A 20 -0.97 4.22 10.04
C LYS A 20 0.30 4.46 9.21
N THR A 21 0.25 4.17 7.91
CA THR A 21 1.38 4.40 7.01
C THR A 21 1.65 5.90 6.90
N TYR A 22 0.60 6.72 6.79
CA TYR A 22 0.74 8.18 6.79
C TYR A 22 1.22 8.73 8.13
N GLU A 23 0.70 8.24 9.26
CA GLU A 23 1.20 8.61 10.58
C GLU A 23 2.69 8.32 10.71
N GLN A 24 3.16 7.16 10.24
CA GLN A 24 4.59 6.79 10.32
C GLN A 24 5.48 7.63 9.41
N HIS A 25 5.03 7.90 8.18
CA HIS A 25 5.84 8.58 7.18
C HIS A 25 5.78 10.11 7.28
N TYR A 26 4.67 10.68 7.77
CA TYR A 26 4.45 12.13 7.77
C TYR A 26 4.29 12.75 9.17
N ALA A 27 4.48 11.99 10.27
CA ALA A 27 4.37 12.50 11.64
C ALA A 27 5.22 13.75 11.95
N TYR A 28 6.32 13.96 11.24
CA TYR A 28 7.27 15.04 11.52
C TYR A 28 7.38 16.10 10.41
N GLY A 29 6.51 16.04 9.39
CA GLY A 29 6.51 17.03 8.30
C GLY A 29 7.66 16.89 7.29
N ASP A 30 8.39 15.78 7.32
CA ASP A 30 9.52 15.53 6.44
C ASP A 30 9.07 15.04 5.06
N TYR A 31 9.54 15.74 4.03
CA TYR A 31 9.44 15.36 2.63
C TYR A 31 10.05 13.96 2.42
N GLN A 32 9.23 13.01 1.98
CA GLN A 32 9.58 11.59 1.90
C GLN A 32 10.25 11.25 0.58
N ALA A 33 10.98 10.12 0.57
CA ALA A 33 11.55 9.58 -0.67
C ALA A 33 10.47 9.32 -1.74
N THR A 34 9.26 8.95 -1.33
CA THR A 34 8.12 8.82 -2.26
C THR A 34 7.82 10.17 -2.93
N ASP A 35 7.79 11.27 -2.18
CA ASP A 35 7.50 12.60 -2.75
C ASP A 35 8.55 12.99 -3.80
N VAL A 36 9.85 12.76 -3.53
CA VAL A 36 10.95 12.97 -4.50
C VAL A 36 10.71 12.18 -5.80
N ILE A 37 10.33 10.92 -5.67
CA ILE A 37 10.12 10.01 -6.81
C ILE A 37 8.92 10.47 -7.66
N PHE A 38 7.88 10.96 -7.01
CA PHE A 38 6.70 11.52 -7.68
C PHE A 38 7.03 12.82 -8.40
N ASP A 39 7.75 13.74 -7.73
CA ASP A 39 8.18 15.00 -8.31
C ASP A 39 9.16 14.81 -9.48
N SER A 40 9.90 13.70 -9.50
CA SER A 40 10.77 13.31 -10.61
C SER A 40 10.02 12.62 -11.78
N GLY A 41 8.69 12.50 -11.72
CA GLY A 41 7.88 11.89 -12.77
C GLY A 41 7.91 10.36 -12.82
N HIS A 42 8.45 9.70 -11.79
CA HIS A 42 8.63 8.24 -11.74
C HIS A 42 7.64 7.52 -10.80
N GLY A 43 6.70 8.24 -10.19
CA GLY A 43 5.75 7.72 -9.20
C GLY A 43 4.95 6.49 -9.65
N LYS A 44 4.41 6.51 -10.87
CA LYS A 44 3.63 5.38 -11.41
C LYS A 44 4.50 4.12 -11.57
N GLY A 45 5.70 4.27 -12.13
CA GLY A 45 6.65 3.15 -12.29
C GLY A 45 7.06 2.56 -10.95
N PHE A 46 7.31 3.43 -9.96
CA PHE A 46 7.60 3.04 -8.59
C PHE A 46 6.47 2.23 -7.94
N CYS A 47 5.22 2.64 -8.10
CA CYS A 47 4.07 1.92 -7.56
C CYS A 47 3.89 0.54 -8.20
N ILE A 48 3.95 0.46 -9.54
CA ILE A 48 3.85 -0.82 -10.27
C ILE A 48 4.99 -1.78 -9.88
N GLY A 49 6.22 -1.27 -9.77
CA GLY A 49 7.36 -2.07 -9.31
C GLY A 49 7.15 -2.65 -7.91
N ASN A 50 6.59 -1.87 -6.99
CA ASN A 50 6.26 -2.35 -5.65
C ASN A 50 5.13 -3.39 -5.66
N ILE A 51 4.09 -3.20 -6.46
CA ILE A 51 3.02 -4.19 -6.63
C ILE A 51 3.59 -5.53 -7.08
N ILE A 52 4.44 -5.54 -8.11
CA ILE A 52 5.10 -6.75 -8.61
C ILE A 52 5.96 -7.39 -7.53
N LYS A 53 6.76 -6.58 -6.82
CA LYS A 53 7.63 -7.04 -5.72
C LYS A 53 6.84 -7.78 -4.64
N TYR A 54 5.72 -7.23 -4.18
CA TYR A 54 4.92 -7.85 -3.11
C TYR A 54 4.09 -9.03 -3.61
N ALA A 55 3.60 -8.99 -4.86
CA ALA A 55 2.95 -10.14 -5.49
C ALA A 55 3.91 -11.34 -5.60
N MET A 56 5.17 -11.09 -5.99
CA MET A 56 6.21 -12.14 -6.06
C MET A 56 6.64 -12.68 -4.69
N ARG A 57 6.46 -11.88 -3.64
CA ARG A 57 6.85 -12.22 -2.26
C ARG A 57 5.78 -13.03 -1.53
N TYR A 58 4.51 -12.78 -1.82
CA TYR A 58 3.38 -13.48 -1.20
C TYR A 58 3.50 -15.00 -1.39
N GLY A 59 3.41 -15.75 -0.29
CA GLY A 59 3.62 -17.20 -0.29
C GLY A 59 5.09 -17.66 -0.22
N LYS A 60 6.07 -16.75 -0.35
CA LYS A 60 7.51 -17.07 -0.25
C LYS A 60 8.14 -16.63 1.05
N LYS A 61 7.86 -15.38 1.48
CA LYS A 61 8.40 -14.82 2.73
C LYS A 61 7.30 -14.75 3.76
N ASN A 62 7.49 -15.42 4.90
CA ASN A 62 6.50 -15.55 5.98
C ASN A 62 5.20 -16.27 5.58
N GLY A 63 5.21 -17.07 4.50
CA GLY A 63 4.02 -17.76 4.00
C GLY A 63 3.01 -16.81 3.34
N HIS A 64 1.73 -17.02 3.58
CA HIS A 64 0.64 -16.18 3.08
C HIS A 64 0.38 -15.01 4.03
N ASP A 65 1.33 -14.07 4.07
CA ASP A 65 1.26 -12.89 4.92
C ASP A 65 0.36 -11.82 4.28
N ASP A 66 -0.79 -11.54 4.90
CA ASP A 66 -1.74 -10.50 4.49
C ASP A 66 -1.09 -9.11 4.37
N SER A 67 0.05 -8.89 5.03
CA SER A 67 0.78 -7.63 4.92
C SER A 67 1.31 -7.38 3.51
N ASP A 68 1.54 -8.42 2.70
CA ASP A 68 1.94 -8.23 1.30
C ASP A 68 0.72 -7.83 0.44
N LEU A 69 -0.47 -8.38 0.72
CA LEU A 69 -1.72 -7.97 0.06
C LEU A 69 -2.09 -6.52 0.40
N LEU A 70 -1.96 -6.12 1.68
CA LEU A 70 -2.19 -4.74 2.10
C LEU A 70 -1.24 -3.76 1.41
N LYS A 71 0.04 -4.13 1.22
CA LYS A 71 0.99 -3.31 0.48
C LYS A 71 0.63 -3.21 -1.00
N ILE A 72 0.23 -4.30 -1.64
CA ILE A 72 -0.26 -4.28 -3.03
C ILE A 72 -1.41 -3.28 -3.17
N ILE A 73 -2.41 -3.35 -2.28
CA ILE A 73 -3.56 -2.46 -2.29
C ILE A 73 -3.14 -1.01 -2.05
N HIS A 74 -2.24 -0.76 -1.09
CA HIS A 74 -1.73 0.58 -0.81
C HIS A 74 -1.04 1.23 -2.03
N TYR A 75 -0.14 0.51 -2.70
CA TYR A 75 0.50 1.03 -3.91
C TYR A 75 -0.47 1.17 -5.10
N ALA A 76 -1.52 0.33 -5.16
CA ALA A 76 -2.57 0.50 -6.16
C ALA A 76 -3.38 1.79 -5.91
N ILE A 77 -3.71 2.10 -4.63
CA ILE A 77 -4.40 3.33 -4.24
C ILE A 77 -3.56 4.56 -4.61
N ILE A 78 -2.25 4.54 -4.35
CA ILE A 78 -1.35 5.66 -4.70
C ILE A 78 -1.24 5.87 -6.23
N ALA A 79 -1.39 4.81 -7.03
CA ALA A 79 -1.20 4.87 -8.48
C ALA A 79 -2.44 5.33 -9.28
N ILE A 80 -3.60 5.44 -8.63
CA ILE A 80 -4.89 5.87 -9.19
C ILE A 80 -5.06 7.37 -8.96
#